data_AF-A0AAR2LDT7-F1
#
_entry.id   AF-A0AAR2LDT7-F1
#
_cell.length_a   1.000
_cell.length_b   1.000
_cell.length_c   1.000
_cell.angle_alpha   90.00
_cell.angle_beta   90.00
_cell.angle_gamma   90.00
#
_symmetry.space_group_name_H-M   'P 1'
#
loop_
_entity.id
_entity.type
_entity.pdbx_description
1 polymer ?
#
loop_
_entity_poly.entity_id
_entity_poly.type
_entity_poly.pdbx_seq_one_letter_code
_entity_poly.pdbx_strand_id
1 'polypeptide(L)'
;MCSIGQLYMISKHSLEQSSGGEGVEVVRNEPDTHPQYGQGQVTEKRIYLSSKLPSWMRKFVPMIFYVTEKAWNFYPYTVTGELHHCSFVPKLQVKIETRFENDNGSNENVFGDGPTPRDSVCFLDILSDPIPDKHYKKTEDLSGWVSKRTGRGPLVDGWRNSARPIMCSYKKVQCSFEVYGFQSRTEEFIHRNIRDVLLVGHRQAVAWTDEWHGMSLEEVREYERKLQQETNSKLKSDRTDSGPAPLCPSFSRSISVTDESSLKKMGLKTVSIPDCSSCPSSYSVPMRMNSNPE
;
A
#
# COMPACT_ATOMS: atom_id res chain seq x y z
N MET A 1 -23.39 -8.41 -3.74
CA MET A 1 -23.29 -7.88 -2.36
C MET A 1 -21.86 -7.73 -1.91
N CYS A 2 -21.01 -8.74 -2.09
CA CYS A 2 -19.62 -8.69 -1.60
C CYS A 2 -18.77 -7.60 -2.28
N SER A 3 -19.01 -7.31 -3.57
CA SER A 3 -18.39 -6.18 -4.26
C SER A 3 -18.77 -4.82 -3.64
N ILE A 4 -20.03 -4.62 -3.24
CA ILE A 4 -20.50 -3.41 -2.55
C ILE A 4 -19.84 -3.30 -1.17
N GLY A 5 -19.90 -4.36 -0.36
CA GLY A 5 -19.26 -4.39 0.95
C GLY A 5 -17.74 -4.16 0.88
N GLN A 6 -17.07 -4.68 -0.16
CA GLN A 6 -15.65 -4.45 -0.41
C GLN A 6 -15.35 -2.98 -0.69
N LEU A 7 -16.07 -2.35 -1.62
CA LEU A 7 -15.87 -0.93 -1.95
C LEU A 7 -16.12 -0.05 -0.72
N TYR A 8 -17.23 -0.28 -0.03
CA TYR A 8 -17.58 0.44 1.19
C TYR A 8 -16.49 0.31 2.27
N MET A 9 -16.07 -0.93 2.55
CA MET A 9 -15.04 -1.21 3.55
C MET A 9 -13.72 -0.53 3.20
N ILE A 10 -13.28 -0.63 1.94
CA ILE A 10 -12.02 0.00 1.51
C ILE A 10 -12.06 1.51 1.74
N SER A 11 -13.15 2.18 1.35
CA SER A 11 -13.29 3.64 1.52
C SER A 11 -13.31 4.06 2.98
N LYS A 12 -14.14 3.40 3.81
CA LYS A 12 -14.27 3.72 5.24
C LYS A 12 -13.01 3.39 6.02
N HIS A 13 -12.42 2.22 5.78
CA HIS A 13 -11.16 1.82 6.41
C HIS A 13 -10.03 2.78 6.05
N SER A 14 -9.93 3.21 4.79
CA SER A 14 -8.90 4.16 4.35
C SER A 14 -9.00 5.49 5.11
N LEU A 15 -10.22 6.00 5.32
CA LEU A 15 -10.44 7.22 6.10
C LEU A 15 -10.07 7.03 7.59
N GLU A 16 -10.50 5.92 8.20
CA GLU A 16 -10.19 5.60 9.61
C GLU A 16 -8.68 5.46 9.86
N GLN A 17 -7.94 4.89 8.90
CA GLN A 17 -6.50 4.68 9.01
C GLN A 17 -5.65 5.90 8.62
N SER A 18 -6.28 6.97 8.13
CA SER A 18 -5.60 8.19 7.71
C SER A 18 -5.64 9.25 8.80
N SER A 19 -4.48 9.65 9.32
CA SER A 19 -4.33 10.68 10.36
C SER A 19 -2.89 11.16 10.46
N GLY A 20 -2.67 12.43 10.79
CA GLY A 20 -1.34 12.98 11.08
C GLY A 20 -0.42 12.98 9.86
N GLY A 21 -0.97 13.17 8.67
CA GLY A 21 -0.24 13.12 7.40
C GLY A 21 0.14 11.70 6.93
N GLU A 22 -0.29 10.66 7.67
CA GLU A 22 -0.18 9.26 7.27
C GLU A 22 -1.50 8.72 6.78
N GLY A 23 -1.46 7.77 5.84
CA GLY A 23 -2.67 7.16 5.31
C GLY A 23 -2.62 6.89 3.82
N VAL A 24 -3.79 6.76 3.22
CA VAL A 24 -3.95 6.36 1.82
C VAL A 24 -4.51 7.53 1.03
N GLU A 25 -3.68 8.12 0.17
CA GLU A 25 -4.13 9.12 -0.81
C GLU A 25 -4.50 8.39 -2.11
N VAL A 26 -5.74 8.54 -2.56
CA VAL A 26 -6.15 7.98 -3.86
C VAL A 26 -5.89 9.03 -4.94
N VAL A 27 -4.99 8.68 -5.86
CA VAL A 27 -4.52 9.55 -6.97
C VAL A 27 -5.38 9.35 -8.21
N ARG A 28 -5.76 8.10 -8.51
CA ARG A 28 -6.56 7.71 -9.68
C ARG A 28 -7.60 6.68 -9.26
N ASN A 29 -8.83 6.80 -9.75
CA ASN A 29 -9.89 5.80 -9.59
C ASN A 29 -10.88 5.96 -10.76
N GLU A 30 -10.69 5.19 -11.83
CA GLU A 30 -11.52 5.30 -13.03
C GLU A 30 -11.61 3.96 -13.80
N PRO A 31 -12.59 3.79 -14.69
CA PRO A 31 -12.61 2.67 -15.63
C PRO A 31 -11.42 2.75 -16.60
N ASP A 32 -10.78 1.61 -16.88
CA ASP A 32 -9.66 1.50 -17.82
C ASP A 32 -9.64 0.09 -18.45
N THR A 33 -8.88 -0.10 -19.53
CA THR A 33 -8.75 -1.39 -20.22
C THR A 33 -7.35 -1.96 -20.01
N HIS A 34 -7.26 -3.08 -19.31
CA HIS A 34 -6.00 -3.78 -19.08
C HIS A 34 -5.58 -4.57 -20.33
N PRO A 35 -4.31 -4.50 -20.77
CA PRO A 35 -3.84 -5.16 -21.98
C PRO A 35 -4.13 -6.68 -22.04
N GLN A 36 -4.04 -7.35 -20.89
CA GLN A 36 -4.22 -8.81 -20.78
C GLN A 36 -5.64 -9.23 -20.34
N TYR A 37 -6.33 -8.41 -19.55
CA TYR A 37 -7.54 -8.84 -18.82
C TYR A 37 -8.80 -8.09 -19.26
N GLY A 38 -8.68 -7.10 -20.15
CA GLY A 38 -9.81 -6.35 -20.68
C GLY A 38 -10.29 -5.24 -19.74
N GLN A 39 -11.58 -4.91 -19.81
CA GLN A 39 -12.17 -3.79 -19.07
C GLN A 39 -12.18 -4.05 -17.55
N GLY A 40 -11.79 -3.04 -16.78
CA GLY A 40 -11.84 -3.07 -15.32
C GLY A 40 -11.84 -1.66 -14.73
N GLN A 41 -11.71 -1.59 -13.40
CA GLN A 41 -11.46 -0.33 -12.69
C GLN A 41 -10.00 -0.25 -12.29
N VAL A 42 -9.30 0.80 -12.68
CA VAL A 42 -7.94 1.07 -12.22
C VAL A 42 -7.97 2.03 -11.03
N THR A 43 -7.18 1.70 -10.00
CA THR A 43 -6.94 2.59 -8.86
C THR A 43 -5.46 2.77 -8.65
N GLU A 44 -5.01 4.01 -8.49
CA GLU A 44 -3.63 4.33 -8.10
C GLU A 44 -3.67 5.09 -6.78
N LYS A 45 -2.89 4.66 -5.81
CA LYS A 45 -2.85 5.22 -4.45
C LYS A 45 -1.42 5.47 -4.01
N ARG A 46 -1.22 6.48 -3.16
CA ARG A 46 0.01 6.73 -2.42
C ARG A 46 -0.23 6.42 -0.95
N ILE A 47 0.51 5.46 -0.42
CA ILE A 47 0.39 4.99 0.94
C ILE A 47 1.55 5.57 1.76
N TYR A 48 1.24 6.52 2.63
CA TYR A 48 2.19 7.20 3.51
C TYR A 48 2.35 6.40 4.80
N LEU A 49 3.55 5.89 5.06
CA LEU A 49 3.83 4.91 6.12
C LEU A 49 5.00 5.29 7.04
N SER A 50 5.53 6.52 6.94
CA SER A 50 6.81 6.90 7.57
C SER A 50 6.93 6.56 9.07
N SER A 51 5.90 6.79 9.87
CA SER A 51 5.85 6.50 11.31
C SER A 51 5.56 5.02 11.61
N LYS A 52 4.90 4.32 10.68
CA LYS A 52 4.61 2.88 10.75
C LYS A 52 5.81 2.01 10.41
N LEU A 53 6.91 2.60 9.92
CA LEU A 53 8.14 1.88 9.64
C LEU A 53 8.92 1.52 10.91
N PRO A 54 9.44 0.29 11.02
CA PRO A 54 10.32 -0.10 12.11
C PRO A 54 11.56 0.81 12.20
N SER A 55 12.08 1.01 13.41
CA SER A 55 13.23 1.89 13.66
C SER A 55 14.48 1.52 12.84
N TRP A 56 14.66 0.24 12.52
CA TRP A 56 15.77 -0.21 11.67
C TRP A 56 15.57 0.18 10.19
N MET A 57 14.33 0.20 9.70
CA MET A 57 14.00 0.57 8.32
C MET A 57 14.06 2.09 8.11
N ARG A 58 13.66 2.86 9.14
CA ARG A 58 13.76 4.33 9.15
C ARG A 58 15.17 4.87 8.93
N LYS A 59 16.22 4.07 9.13
CA LYS A 59 17.61 4.47 8.87
C LYS A 59 17.98 4.47 7.39
N PHE A 60 17.24 3.73 6.56
CA PHE A 60 17.54 3.53 5.14
C PHE A 60 16.51 4.20 4.22
N VAL A 61 15.32 4.51 4.74
CA VAL A 61 14.28 5.21 3.97
C VAL A 61 14.39 6.73 4.16
N PRO A 62 14.11 7.53 3.13
CA PRO A 62 14.01 8.99 3.25
C PRO A 62 12.96 9.41 4.29
N MET A 63 13.10 10.62 4.85
CA MET A 63 12.14 11.19 5.82
C MET A 63 10.70 11.26 5.28
N ILE A 64 10.54 11.48 3.96
CA ILE A 64 9.24 11.40 3.29
C ILE A 64 9.21 10.09 2.51
N PHE A 65 8.48 9.11 3.03
CA PHE A 65 8.33 7.79 2.41
C PHE A 65 6.86 7.50 2.14
N TYR A 66 6.56 7.22 0.87
CA TYR A 66 5.30 6.62 0.46
C TYR A 66 5.56 5.50 -0.53
N VAL A 67 4.58 4.60 -0.62
CA VAL A 67 4.55 3.52 -1.60
C VAL A 67 3.41 3.78 -2.58
N THR A 68 3.65 3.60 -3.87
CA THR A 68 2.61 3.73 -4.88
C THR A 68 1.98 2.36 -5.11
N GLU A 69 0.68 2.23 -4.87
CA GLU A 69 -0.11 1.04 -5.18
C GLU A 69 -0.87 1.29 -6.48
N LYS A 70 -0.69 0.44 -7.50
CA LYS A 70 -1.53 0.43 -8.70
C LYS A 70 -2.32 -0.87 -8.74
N ALA A 71 -3.63 -0.81 -8.70
CA ALA A 71 -4.50 -1.99 -8.72
C ALA A 71 -5.52 -1.93 -9.84
N TRP A 72 -5.88 -3.10 -10.34
CA TRP A 72 -6.89 -3.33 -11.35
C TRP A 72 -7.94 -4.30 -10.81
N ASN A 73 -9.19 -3.84 -10.76
CA ASN A 73 -10.32 -4.62 -10.30
C ASN A 73 -11.19 -5.07 -11.47
N PHE A 74 -11.24 -6.39 -11.67
CA PHE A 74 -12.06 -7.14 -12.63
C PHE A 74 -13.01 -8.09 -11.89
N TYR A 75 -13.59 -7.65 -10.77
CA TYR A 75 -14.35 -8.50 -9.84
C TYR A 75 -15.11 -9.64 -10.57
N PRO A 76 -14.87 -10.92 -10.20
CA PRO A 76 -14.30 -11.41 -8.95
C PRO A 76 -12.77 -11.58 -8.93
N TYR A 77 -12.04 -11.01 -9.90
CA TYR A 77 -10.57 -11.03 -9.92
C TYR A 77 -10.00 -9.62 -9.68
N THR A 78 -8.91 -9.51 -8.94
CA THR A 78 -8.21 -8.23 -8.74
C THR A 78 -6.71 -8.46 -8.76
N VAL A 79 -5.99 -7.59 -9.45
CA VAL A 79 -4.53 -7.59 -9.48
C VAL A 79 -4.04 -6.26 -8.95
N THR A 80 -3.30 -6.30 -7.84
CA THR A 80 -2.53 -5.17 -7.34
C THR A 80 -1.11 -5.32 -7.87
N GLY A 81 -0.79 -4.48 -8.86
CA GLY A 81 0.51 -4.37 -9.50
C GLY A 81 1.53 -3.61 -8.65
N GLU A 82 2.78 -3.92 -8.97
CA GLU A 82 4.03 -3.52 -8.32
C GLU A 82 3.95 -2.25 -7.45
N LEU A 83 4.12 -2.45 -6.14
CA LEU A 83 4.36 -1.38 -5.20
C LEU A 83 5.73 -0.73 -5.48
N HIS A 84 5.78 0.26 -6.38
CA HIS A 84 7.01 0.99 -6.68
C HIS A 84 7.20 2.18 -5.73
N HIS A 85 8.43 2.34 -5.26
CA HIS A 85 8.89 3.53 -4.57
C HIS A 85 9.55 4.52 -5.55
N CYS A 86 9.56 5.81 -5.20
CA CYS A 86 10.36 6.83 -5.90
C CYS A 86 11.86 6.64 -5.62
N SER A 87 12.59 6.08 -6.58
CA SER A 87 14.05 6.18 -6.82
C SER A 87 15.07 5.79 -5.72
N PHE A 88 14.75 5.75 -4.42
CA PHE A 88 15.75 5.62 -3.34
C PHE A 88 15.79 4.24 -2.64
N VAL A 89 14.75 3.42 -2.82
CA VAL A 89 14.70 2.02 -2.36
C VAL A 89 14.65 1.15 -3.61
N PRO A 90 15.80 0.90 -4.26
CA PRO A 90 15.81 -0.01 -5.38
C PRO A 90 15.35 -1.39 -4.88
N LYS A 91 14.41 -2.00 -5.62
CA LYS A 91 14.05 -3.43 -5.56
C LYS A 91 13.04 -3.90 -4.50
N LEU A 92 12.16 -3.03 -4.00
CA LEU A 92 10.92 -3.51 -3.36
C LEU A 92 9.87 -3.79 -4.44
N GLN A 93 9.33 -5.02 -4.46
CA GLN A 93 8.21 -5.41 -5.30
C GLN A 93 7.20 -6.15 -4.44
N VAL A 94 5.95 -5.66 -4.42
CA VAL A 94 4.83 -6.40 -3.82
C VAL A 94 3.75 -6.52 -4.88
N LYS A 95 3.28 -7.76 -5.11
CA LYS A 95 2.18 -8.10 -6.00
C LYS A 95 1.14 -8.87 -5.21
N ILE A 96 -0.13 -8.47 -5.33
CA ILE A 96 -1.24 -9.17 -4.69
C ILE A 96 -2.26 -9.54 -5.76
N GLU A 97 -2.51 -10.83 -5.92
CA GLU A 97 -3.59 -11.36 -6.76
C GLU A 97 -4.72 -11.82 -5.85
N THR A 98 -5.93 -11.33 -6.08
CA THR A 98 -7.11 -11.69 -5.30
C THR A 98 -8.15 -12.36 -6.18
N ARG A 99 -8.71 -13.47 -5.70
CA ARG A 99 -9.91 -14.12 -6.24
C ARG A 99 -10.96 -14.29 -5.16
N PHE A 100 -12.21 -14.17 -5.55
CA PHE A 100 -13.35 -14.34 -4.66
C PHE A 100 -14.18 -15.55 -5.11
N GLU A 101 -14.42 -16.49 -4.19
CA GLU A 101 -15.26 -17.66 -4.45
C GLU A 101 -16.33 -17.83 -3.35
N ASN A 102 -17.45 -18.44 -3.69
CA ASN A 102 -18.55 -18.71 -2.75
C ASN A 102 -18.34 -20.03 -2.01
N ASP A 103 -17.19 -20.16 -1.35
CA ASP A 103 -16.82 -21.30 -0.54
C ASP A 103 -16.30 -20.86 0.84
N ASN A 104 -15.82 -21.82 1.65
CA ASN A 104 -15.28 -21.56 2.99
C ASN A 104 -13.74 -21.56 3.03
N GLY A 105 -13.07 -21.38 1.89
CA GLY A 105 -11.61 -21.50 1.79
C GLY A 105 -11.13 -22.92 1.44
N SER A 106 -11.96 -23.71 0.75
CA SER A 106 -11.71 -25.13 0.45
C SER A 106 -10.96 -25.38 -0.86
N ASN A 107 -10.84 -24.38 -1.73
CA ASN A 107 -10.20 -24.53 -3.03
C ASN A 107 -8.68 -24.31 -2.93
N GLU A 108 -7.91 -25.38 -3.16
CA GLU A 108 -6.44 -25.35 -3.12
C GLU A 108 -5.79 -24.87 -4.44
N ASN A 109 -6.58 -24.72 -5.52
CA ASN A 109 -6.08 -24.40 -6.87
C ASN A 109 -6.79 -23.17 -7.51
N VAL A 110 -7.10 -22.17 -6.69
CA VAL A 110 -7.89 -20.98 -7.10
C VAL A 110 -7.22 -20.17 -8.22
N PHE A 111 -5.89 -20.13 -8.24
CA PHE A 111 -5.11 -19.34 -9.20
C PHE A 111 -4.69 -20.12 -10.45
N GLY A 112 -4.93 -21.44 -10.49
CA GLY A 112 -4.60 -22.29 -11.63
C GLY A 112 -3.11 -22.46 -11.90
N ASP A 113 -2.25 -22.07 -10.95
CA ASP A 113 -0.81 -22.28 -10.96
C ASP A 113 -0.44 -23.56 -10.17
N GLY A 114 0.87 -23.82 -10.00
CA GLY A 114 1.33 -24.96 -9.20
C GLY A 114 0.86 -24.87 -7.74
N PRO A 115 0.75 -26.01 -7.02
CA PRO A 115 0.26 -26.03 -5.65
C PRO A 115 1.09 -25.09 -4.75
N THR A 116 0.41 -24.23 -4.00
CA THR A 116 1.07 -23.39 -2.99
C THR A 116 1.56 -24.29 -1.85
N PRO A 117 2.82 -24.19 -1.39
CA PRO A 117 3.32 -24.98 -0.26
C PRO A 117 2.42 -24.78 0.96
N ARG A 118 2.07 -25.86 1.66
CA ARG A 118 1.15 -25.80 2.81
C ARG A 118 1.60 -24.81 3.88
N ASP A 119 2.91 -24.75 4.14
CA ASP A 119 3.51 -23.83 5.12
C ASP A 119 3.44 -22.35 4.70
N SER A 120 3.13 -22.07 3.42
CA SER A 120 2.92 -20.72 2.89
C SER A 120 1.45 -20.31 2.85
N VAL A 121 0.52 -21.19 3.22
CA VAL A 121 -0.92 -20.88 3.30
C VAL A 121 -1.26 -20.39 4.69
N CYS A 122 -1.83 -19.19 4.77
CA CYS A 122 -2.30 -18.59 6.03
C CYS A 122 -3.82 -18.37 5.96
N PHE A 123 -4.57 -19.09 6.80
CA PHE A 123 -5.99 -18.82 7.00
C PHE A 123 -6.16 -17.69 8.01
N LEU A 124 -6.93 -16.66 7.64
CA LEU A 124 -7.30 -15.58 8.55
C LEU A 124 -8.68 -15.86 9.13
N ASP A 125 -8.74 -16.03 10.45
CA ASP A 125 -10.01 -16.17 11.17
C ASP A 125 -10.44 -14.83 11.78
N ILE A 126 -11.47 -14.22 11.20
CA ILE A 126 -12.02 -12.93 11.63
C ILE A 126 -12.67 -12.98 13.02
N LEU A 127 -12.90 -14.17 13.60
CA LEU A 127 -13.39 -14.31 14.96
C LEU A 127 -12.22 -14.40 15.94
N SER A 128 -11.34 -15.39 15.76
CA SER A 128 -10.38 -15.81 16.78
C SER A 128 -8.97 -15.23 16.62
N ASP A 129 -8.56 -14.82 15.41
CA ASP A 129 -7.20 -14.34 15.22
C ASP A 129 -6.98 -13.01 15.97
N PRO A 130 -5.82 -12.85 16.64
CA PRO A 130 -5.52 -11.63 17.37
C PRO A 130 -5.31 -10.46 16.39
N ILE A 131 -5.84 -9.30 16.76
CA ILE A 131 -5.55 -8.01 16.12
C ILE A 131 -4.78 -7.12 17.10
N PRO A 132 -3.96 -6.17 16.63
CA PRO A 132 -3.32 -5.21 17.52
C PRO A 132 -4.34 -4.44 18.36
N ASP A 133 -4.09 -4.26 19.66
CA ASP A 133 -5.02 -3.64 20.61
C ASP A 133 -5.53 -2.26 20.16
N LYS A 134 -4.66 -1.47 19.51
CA LYS A 134 -5.02 -0.16 18.95
C LYS A 134 -6.11 -0.20 17.87
N HIS A 135 -6.36 -1.37 17.28
CA HIS A 135 -7.39 -1.60 16.27
C HIS A 135 -8.63 -2.28 16.86
N TYR A 136 -8.59 -2.75 18.10
CA TYR A 136 -9.73 -3.41 18.71
C TYR A 136 -10.83 -2.40 19.07
N LYS A 137 -12.04 -2.64 18.57
CA LYS A 137 -13.25 -1.92 18.96
C LYS A 137 -14.31 -2.92 19.35
N LYS A 138 -14.92 -2.74 20.52
CA LYS A 138 -16.00 -3.61 21.02
C LYS A 138 -17.20 -3.71 20.05
N THR A 139 -17.48 -2.64 19.31
CA THR A 139 -18.55 -2.60 18.28
C THR A 139 -18.23 -3.43 17.04
N GLU A 140 -16.96 -3.78 16.84
CA GLU A 140 -16.45 -4.56 15.70
C GLU A 140 -16.07 -5.99 16.11
N ASP A 141 -16.32 -6.37 17.37
CA ASP A 141 -16.07 -7.72 17.87
C ASP A 141 -17.18 -8.68 17.42
N LEU A 142 -16.80 -9.57 16.49
CA LEU A 142 -17.71 -10.51 15.86
C LEU A 142 -18.26 -11.60 16.79
N SER A 143 -17.66 -11.79 17.98
CA SER A 143 -18.17 -12.71 19.00
C SER A 143 -19.44 -12.20 19.69
N GLY A 144 -19.64 -10.88 19.73
CA GLY A 144 -20.83 -10.24 20.30
C GLY A 144 -21.67 -9.45 19.29
N TRP A 145 -21.19 -9.32 18.05
CA TRP A 145 -21.87 -8.57 17.00
C TRP A 145 -23.05 -9.33 16.39
N VAL A 146 -24.17 -8.64 16.20
CA VAL A 146 -25.33 -9.15 15.47
C VAL A 146 -25.84 -8.07 14.52
N SER A 147 -25.94 -8.39 13.23
CA SER A 147 -26.53 -7.51 12.22
C SER A 147 -28.03 -7.40 12.43
N LYS A 148 -28.52 -6.16 12.60
CA LYS A 148 -29.96 -5.88 12.73
C LYS A 148 -30.69 -6.03 11.40
N ARG A 149 -30.00 -5.85 10.27
CA ARG A 149 -30.62 -5.91 8.93
C ARG A 149 -30.65 -7.29 8.33
N THR A 150 -29.71 -8.16 8.71
CA THR A 150 -29.58 -9.51 8.13
C THR A 150 -29.76 -10.64 9.15
N GLY A 151 -29.74 -10.33 10.45
CA GLY A 151 -29.79 -11.32 11.53
C GLY A 151 -28.52 -12.17 11.65
N ARG A 152 -27.44 -11.84 10.93
CA ARG A 152 -26.17 -12.57 11.00
C ARG A 152 -25.41 -12.26 12.29
N GLY A 153 -24.66 -13.24 12.76
CA GLY A 153 -23.92 -13.16 14.01
C GLY A 153 -24.80 -13.58 15.21
N PRO A 154 -24.21 -13.74 16.41
CA PRO A 154 -22.77 -13.68 16.67
C PRO A 154 -22.02 -14.83 15.99
N LEU A 155 -20.75 -14.61 15.67
CA LEU A 155 -19.89 -15.70 15.21
C LEU A 155 -19.43 -16.53 16.41
N VAL A 156 -19.37 -17.84 16.21
CA VAL A 156 -18.92 -18.81 17.21
C VAL A 156 -17.84 -19.71 16.62
N ASP A 157 -17.13 -20.45 17.46
CA ASP A 157 -16.11 -21.37 17.00
C ASP A 157 -16.65 -22.34 15.94
N GLY A 158 -15.89 -22.51 14.85
CA GLY A 158 -16.31 -23.31 13.71
C GLY A 158 -17.31 -22.63 12.76
N TRP A 159 -17.58 -21.32 12.91
CA TRP A 159 -18.50 -20.56 12.05
C TRP A 159 -18.24 -20.75 10.56
N ARG A 160 -16.98 -20.96 10.14
CA ARG A 160 -16.62 -21.22 8.73
C ARG A 160 -17.38 -22.39 8.10
N ASN A 161 -17.78 -23.38 8.90
CA ASN A 161 -18.47 -24.57 8.40
C ASN A 161 -20.00 -24.39 8.39
N SER A 162 -20.54 -23.64 9.35
CA SER A 162 -21.98 -23.50 9.57
C SER A 162 -22.59 -22.22 8.99
N ALA A 163 -21.83 -21.12 8.92
CA ALA A 163 -22.34 -19.82 8.49
C ALA A 163 -22.73 -19.81 7.02
N ARG A 164 -23.91 -19.25 6.71
CA ARG A 164 -24.40 -19.10 5.34
C ARG A 164 -25.11 -17.75 5.16
N PRO A 165 -25.01 -17.12 3.97
CA PRO A 165 -24.05 -17.44 2.90
C PRO A 165 -22.61 -17.11 3.31
N ILE A 166 -21.64 -17.80 2.71
CA ILE A 166 -20.20 -17.63 2.95
C ILE A 166 -19.49 -17.39 1.62
N MET A 167 -18.37 -16.67 1.70
CA MET A 167 -17.42 -16.49 0.61
C MET A 167 -16.00 -16.53 1.17
N CYS A 168 -15.03 -16.79 0.31
CA CYS A 168 -13.62 -16.68 0.61
C CYS A 168 -12.94 -15.68 -0.32
N SER A 169 -12.07 -14.84 0.24
CA SER A 169 -11.14 -14.01 -0.52
C SER A 169 -9.76 -14.67 -0.48
N TYR A 170 -9.37 -15.30 -1.58
CA TYR A 170 -8.05 -15.88 -1.76
C TYR A 170 -7.08 -14.78 -2.20
N LYS A 171 -6.03 -14.55 -1.41
CA LYS A 171 -5.04 -13.49 -1.66
C LYS A 171 -3.65 -14.09 -1.77
N LYS A 172 -3.14 -14.19 -2.99
CA LYS A 172 -1.76 -14.59 -3.27
C LYS A 172 -0.87 -13.36 -3.20
N VAL A 173 0.00 -13.31 -2.19
CA VAL A 173 0.91 -12.20 -1.92
C VAL A 173 2.31 -12.63 -2.31
N GLN A 174 2.93 -11.91 -3.24
CA GLN A 174 4.32 -12.08 -3.63
C GLN A 174 5.08 -10.83 -3.22
N CYS A 175 6.16 -10.99 -2.47
CA CYS A 175 7.00 -9.91 -1.99
C CYS A 175 8.46 -10.21 -2.32
N SER A 176 9.18 -9.24 -2.86
CA SER A 176 10.61 -9.30 -3.11
C SER A 176 11.26 -8.03 -2.58
N PHE A 177 12.33 -8.17 -1.79
CA PHE A 177 13.14 -7.08 -1.31
C PHE A 177 14.63 -7.41 -1.39
N GLU A 178 15.25 -7.15 -2.53
CA GLU A 178 16.63 -7.55 -2.82
C GLU A 178 17.69 -6.61 -2.22
N VAL A 179 17.69 -6.45 -0.90
CA VAL A 179 18.72 -5.70 -0.16
C VAL A 179 19.51 -6.63 0.75
N TYR A 180 20.82 -6.70 0.52
CA TYR A 180 21.73 -7.57 1.27
C TYR A 180 21.64 -7.31 2.78
N GLY A 181 21.50 -8.38 3.56
CA GLY A 181 21.40 -8.33 5.02
C GLY A 181 20.03 -7.93 5.58
N PHE A 182 19.08 -7.50 4.73
CA PHE A 182 17.74 -7.06 5.17
C PHE A 182 16.58 -7.77 4.45
N GLN A 183 16.84 -8.53 3.39
CA GLN A 183 15.82 -9.21 2.58
C GLN A 183 14.74 -9.93 3.40
N SER A 184 15.09 -11.06 4.04
CA SER A 184 14.12 -11.90 4.74
C SER A 184 13.38 -11.14 5.83
N ARG A 185 14.09 -10.30 6.60
CA ARG A 185 13.50 -9.49 7.67
C ARG A 185 12.46 -8.50 7.14
N THR A 186 12.72 -7.88 5.98
CA THR A 186 11.79 -6.93 5.36
C THR A 186 10.60 -7.65 4.73
N GLU A 187 10.82 -8.75 4.01
CA GLU A 187 9.76 -9.53 3.38
C GLU A 187 8.80 -10.10 4.45
N GLU A 188 9.32 -10.70 5.52
CA GLU A 188 8.52 -11.17 6.66
C GLU A 188 7.76 -10.04 7.35
N PHE A 189 8.38 -8.86 7.48
CA PHE A 189 7.71 -7.69 8.02
C PHE A 189 6.53 -7.27 7.12
N ILE A 190 6.71 -7.23 5.81
CA ILE A 190 5.65 -6.87 4.86
C ILE A 190 4.51 -7.88 4.91
N HIS A 191 4.81 -9.18 4.88
CA HIS A 191 3.78 -10.23 4.98
C HIS A 191 2.97 -10.12 6.27
N ARG A 192 3.61 -9.87 7.41
CA ARG A 192 2.90 -9.66 8.69
C ARG A 192 1.99 -8.44 8.66
N ASN A 193 2.47 -7.31 8.12
CA ASN A 193 1.62 -6.11 8.02
C ASN A 193 0.44 -6.30 7.08
N ILE A 194 0.65 -6.96 5.93
CA ILE A 194 -0.44 -7.29 5.01
C ILE A 194 -1.46 -8.20 5.71
N ARG A 195 -0.99 -9.22 6.43
CA ARG A 195 -1.86 -10.10 7.23
C ARG A 195 -2.73 -9.30 8.20
N ASP A 196 -2.14 -8.42 8.99
CA ASP A 196 -2.84 -7.65 10.02
C ASP A 196 -3.86 -6.68 9.41
N VAL A 197 -3.49 -5.96 8.33
CA VAL A 197 -4.41 -5.06 7.61
C VAL A 197 -5.58 -5.82 7.01
N LEU A 198 -5.31 -6.98 6.40
CA LEU A 198 -6.37 -7.83 5.85
C LEU A 198 -7.31 -8.32 6.95
N LEU A 199 -6.78 -8.80 8.07
CA LEU A 199 -7.59 -9.31 9.18
C LEU A 199 -8.50 -8.21 9.73
N VAL A 200 -7.95 -7.04 10.05
CA VAL A 200 -8.73 -5.89 10.55
C VAL A 200 -9.79 -5.47 9.53
N GLY A 201 -9.41 -5.31 8.25
CA GLY A 201 -10.34 -4.89 7.20
C GLY A 201 -11.50 -5.87 6.99
N HIS A 202 -11.26 -7.18 7.05
CA HIS A 202 -12.34 -8.18 6.90
C HIS A 202 -13.25 -8.25 8.14
N ARG A 203 -12.71 -8.07 9.36
CA ARG A 203 -13.55 -7.94 10.57
C ARG A 203 -14.50 -6.75 10.44
N GLN A 204 -13.96 -5.61 10.02
CA GLN A 204 -14.73 -4.40 9.80
C GLN A 204 -15.77 -4.56 8.68
N ALA A 205 -15.42 -5.23 7.58
CA ALA A 205 -16.37 -5.52 6.50
C ALA A 205 -17.64 -6.23 7.01
N VAL A 206 -17.47 -7.21 7.91
CA VAL A 206 -18.59 -7.93 8.54
C VAL A 206 -19.29 -7.03 9.55
N ALA A 207 -18.57 -6.39 10.47
CA ALA A 207 -19.15 -5.53 11.50
C ALA A 207 -20.01 -4.39 10.91
N TRP A 208 -19.61 -3.85 9.77
CA TRP A 208 -20.30 -2.77 9.07
C TRP A 208 -21.40 -3.26 8.11
N THR A 209 -21.79 -4.54 8.15
CA THR A 209 -22.84 -5.11 7.27
C THR A 209 -24.11 -4.27 7.26
N ASP A 210 -24.56 -3.80 8.41
CA ASP A 210 -25.80 -3.01 8.50
C ASP A 210 -25.70 -1.68 7.74
N GLU A 211 -24.49 -1.15 7.55
CA GLU A 211 -24.26 0.13 6.88
C GLU A 211 -24.30 -0.01 5.36
N TRP A 212 -23.67 -1.05 4.80
CA TRP A 212 -23.57 -1.23 3.35
C TRP A 212 -24.59 -2.18 2.74
N HIS A 213 -25.23 -3.03 3.54
CA HIS A 213 -26.21 -3.99 3.01
C HIS A 213 -27.32 -3.26 2.26
N GLY A 214 -27.75 -3.77 1.11
CA GLY A 214 -28.81 -3.15 0.31
C GLY A 214 -28.47 -1.81 -0.36
N MET A 215 -27.23 -1.31 -0.27
CA MET A 215 -26.79 -0.22 -1.14
C MET A 215 -26.77 -0.66 -2.60
N SER A 216 -27.09 0.25 -3.52
CA SER A 216 -26.86 0.06 -4.95
C SER A 216 -25.37 0.23 -5.30
N LEU A 217 -24.99 -0.15 -6.53
CA LEU A 217 -23.63 0.07 -7.01
C LEU A 217 -23.35 1.58 -7.13
N GLU A 218 -24.33 2.35 -7.57
CA GLU A 218 -24.25 3.80 -7.71
C GLU A 218 -24.07 4.47 -6.33
N GLU A 219 -24.85 4.06 -5.34
CA GLU A 219 -24.76 4.59 -3.97
C GLU A 219 -23.38 4.33 -3.35
N VAL A 220 -22.83 3.12 -3.50
CA VAL A 220 -21.50 2.84 -2.95
C VAL A 220 -20.39 3.54 -3.71
N ARG A 221 -20.55 3.82 -5.00
CA ARG A 221 -19.59 4.63 -5.78
C ARG A 221 -19.64 6.10 -5.39
N GLU A 222 -20.84 6.63 -5.14
CA GLU A 222 -21.02 7.97 -4.58
C GLU A 222 -20.35 8.07 -3.20
N TYR A 223 -20.57 7.08 -2.34
CA TYR A 223 -19.92 6.98 -1.03
C TYR A 223 -18.39 6.91 -1.14
N GLU A 224 -17.86 6.04 -2.02
CA GLU A 224 -16.42 5.88 -2.27
C GLU A 224 -15.78 7.22 -2.65
N ARG A 225 -16.37 7.92 -3.61
CA ARG A 225 -15.84 9.21 -4.10
C ARG A 225 -15.90 10.30 -3.01
N LYS A 226 -16.97 10.36 -2.21
CA LYS A 226 -17.06 11.31 -1.09
C LYS A 226 -15.97 11.05 -0.04
N LEU A 227 -15.82 9.81 0.40
CA LEU A 227 -14.83 9.45 1.41
C LEU A 227 -13.40 9.57 0.90
N GLN A 228 -13.18 9.28 -0.38
CA GLN A 228 -11.90 9.51 -1.05
C GLN A 228 -11.51 10.99 -0.96
N GLN A 229 -12.42 11.90 -1.30
CA GLN A 229 -12.18 13.33 -1.21
C GLN A 229 -11.90 13.79 0.22
N GLU A 230 -12.67 13.29 1.19
CA GLU A 230 -12.47 13.58 2.62
C GLU A 230 -11.10 13.10 3.10
N THR A 231 -10.74 11.85 2.78
CA THR A 231 -9.44 11.25 3.14
C THR A 231 -8.28 12.06 2.56
N ASN A 232 -8.35 12.37 1.26
CA ASN A 232 -7.32 13.16 0.58
C ASN A 232 -7.21 14.58 1.17
N SER A 233 -8.33 15.19 1.56
CA SER A 233 -8.34 16.53 2.17
C SER A 233 -7.71 16.51 3.56
N LYS A 234 -8.05 15.50 4.38
CA LYS A 234 -7.46 15.28 5.71
C LYS A 234 -5.94 15.09 5.64
N LEU A 235 -5.46 14.32 4.66
CA LEU A 235 -4.02 14.14 4.44
C LEU A 235 -3.31 15.44 4.02
N LYS A 236 -3.99 16.32 3.27
CA LYS A 236 -3.43 17.61 2.86
C LYS A 236 -3.40 18.62 3.99
N SER A 237 -4.45 18.69 4.83
CA SER A 237 -4.51 19.60 5.97
C SER A 237 -3.40 19.28 6.98
N ASP A 238 -3.24 18.00 7.32
CA ASP A 238 -2.25 17.58 8.33
C ASP A 238 -0.82 17.85 7.88
N ARG A 239 -0.55 17.81 6.57
CA ARG A 239 0.76 18.16 5.99
C ARG A 239 1.02 19.66 5.94
N THR A 240 -0.01 20.48 5.98
CA THR A 240 0.10 21.94 5.99
C THR A 240 0.30 22.48 7.40
N ASP A 241 -0.31 21.84 8.41
CA ASP A 241 -0.13 22.17 9.82
C ASP A 241 1.19 21.65 10.41
N SER A 242 1.77 20.60 9.83
CA SER A 242 3.19 20.30 10.02
C SER A 242 4.00 21.34 9.24
N GLY A 243 4.45 22.41 9.90
CA GLY A 243 5.25 23.49 9.27
C GLY A 243 6.44 22.99 8.42
N PRO A 244 7.10 23.89 7.67
CA PRO A 244 8.16 23.47 6.74
C PRO A 244 9.19 22.62 7.48
N ALA A 245 9.44 21.43 6.95
CA ALA A 245 10.47 20.53 7.46
C ALA A 245 11.77 21.32 7.69
N PRO A 246 12.53 21.06 8.78
CA PRO A 246 13.82 21.69 8.97
C PRO A 246 14.63 21.51 7.69
N LEU A 247 15.07 22.62 7.10
CA LEU A 247 16.00 22.62 5.98
C LEU A 247 17.14 21.65 6.32
N CYS A 248 17.43 20.73 5.39
CA CYS A 248 18.62 19.89 5.50
C CYS A 248 19.82 20.76 5.90
N PRO A 249 20.68 20.34 6.85
CA PRO A 249 22.04 20.85 6.85
C PRO A 249 22.57 20.53 5.46
N SER A 250 23.03 21.55 4.73
CA SER A 250 23.85 21.32 3.56
C SER A 250 25.02 20.44 4.02
N PHE A 251 25.02 19.18 3.59
CA PHE A 251 26.22 18.35 3.72
C PHE A 251 27.25 18.89 2.74
N SER A 252 27.89 20.00 3.12
CA SER A 252 29.19 20.37 2.60
C SER A 252 30.22 19.46 3.27
N ARG A 253 30.32 18.23 2.77
CA ARG A 253 31.54 17.43 2.89
C ARG A 253 31.91 16.98 1.50
N SER A 254 32.78 17.75 0.88
CA SER A 254 33.70 17.26 -0.13
C SER A 254 34.45 16.06 0.45
N ILE A 255 34.01 14.86 0.08
CA ILE A 255 34.80 13.64 0.30
C ILE A 255 35.57 13.43 -1.01
N SER A 256 36.85 13.75 -0.98
CA SER A 256 37.81 13.34 -1.99
C SER A 256 37.84 11.81 -2.06
N VAL A 257 37.48 11.27 -3.21
CA VAL A 257 37.52 9.84 -3.49
C VAL A 257 38.96 9.46 -3.85
N THR A 258 39.62 8.75 -2.95
CA THR A 258 40.73 7.85 -3.32
C THR A 258 40.61 6.60 -2.47
N ASP A 259 40.14 5.51 -3.08
CA ASP A 259 40.91 4.27 -3.14
C ASP A 259 40.22 3.28 -4.09
N GLU A 260 40.86 3.06 -5.24
CA GLU A 260 40.47 2.13 -6.30
C GLU A 260 40.43 0.66 -5.81
N SER A 261 41.06 0.37 -4.65
CA SER A 261 41.08 -0.97 -4.05
C SER A 261 39.72 -1.42 -3.49
N SER A 262 38.87 -0.48 -3.08
CA SER A 262 37.54 -0.78 -2.47
C SER A 262 36.49 -1.18 -3.52
N LEU A 263 36.62 -0.69 -4.76
CA LEU A 263 35.69 -0.98 -5.86
C LEU A 263 35.90 -2.38 -6.45
N LYS A 264 37.14 -2.89 -6.48
CA LYS A 264 37.44 -4.26 -6.95
C LYS A 264 36.89 -5.34 -6.01
N LYS A 265 36.71 -5.02 -4.73
CA LYS A 265 36.19 -5.96 -3.72
C LYS A 265 34.66 -6.19 -3.80
N MET A 266 33.94 -5.38 -4.57
CA MET A 266 32.48 -5.50 -4.79
C MET A 266 32.10 -6.06 -6.19
N GLY A 267 33.05 -6.54 -6.99
CA GLY A 267 32.75 -7.24 -8.25
C GLY A 267 32.18 -6.37 -9.39
N LEU A 268 32.29 -5.04 -9.29
CA LEU A 268 31.86 -4.11 -10.34
C LEU A 268 33.02 -3.82 -11.31
N LYS A 269 32.81 -4.08 -12.60
CA LYS A 269 33.73 -3.65 -13.67
C LYS A 269 33.43 -2.20 -14.04
N THR A 270 34.41 -1.32 -13.88
CA THR A 270 34.34 0.08 -14.32
C THR A 270 34.63 0.19 -15.82
N VAL A 271 33.74 0.88 -16.54
CA VAL A 271 33.95 1.29 -17.94
C VAL A 271 34.58 2.68 -17.92
N SER A 272 35.70 2.85 -18.61
CA SER A 272 36.44 4.11 -18.74
C SER A 272 35.88 4.99 -19.85
N ILE A 273 35.62 6.27 -19.56
CA ILE A 273 35.37 7.33 -20.54
C ILE A 273 36.40 8.46 -20.28
N PRO A 274 36.99 9.10 -21.30
CA PRO A 274 38.19 9.93 -21.15
C PRO A 274 37.90 11.34 -20.63
N ASP A 275 38.86 11.88 -19.87
CA ASP A 275 38.89 13.23 -19.33
C ASP A 275 39.01 14.32 -20.41
N CYS A 276 38.33 15.44 -20.19
CA CYS A 276 38.64 16.70 -20.87
C CYS A 276 38.86 17.80 -19.82
N SER A 277 40.13 18.10 -19.58
CA SER A 277 40.65 19.20 -18.77
C SER A 277 40.75 20.51 -19.55
N SER A 278 40.80 21.64 -18.82
CA SER A 278 41.11 23.06 -19.18
C SER A 278 39.86 23.96 -19.33
N CYS A 279 39.74 25.18 -18.76
CA CYS A 279 40.63 26.10 -18.03
C CYS A 279 39.77 27.25 -17.38
N PRO A 280 40.33 28.29 -16.71
CA PRO A 280 39.83 28.80 -15.41
C PRO A 280 39.11 30.18 -15.40
N SER A 281 38.66 30.53 -14.20
CA SER A 281 37.96 31.74 -13.72
C SER A 281 38.76 33.05 -13.71
N SER A 282 38.11 34.20 -14.00
CA SER A 282 38.31 35.48 -13.26
C SER A 282 37.47 36.69 -13.77
N TYR A 283 36.74 37.30 -12.82
CA TYR A 283 36.51 38.73 -12.54
C TYR A 283 35.84 39.75 -13.51
N SER A 284 34.91 40.50 -12.87
CA SER A 284 34.63 41.96 -12.93
C SER A 284 33.51 42.50 -13.85
N VAL A 285 32.69 43.36 -13.23
CA VAL A 285 31.54 44.19 -13.70
C VAL A 285 32.06 45.66 -13.67
N PRO A 286 31.72 46.62 -14.57
CA PRO A 286 30.37 47.24 -14.57
C PRO A 286 29.81 47.92 -15.85
N MET A 287 28.48 48.12 -15.81
CA MET A 287 27.62 49.14 -16.45
C MET A 287 27.94 49.67 -17.87
N ARG A 288 26.96 49.64 -18.79
CA ARG A 288 26.05 50.78 -19.10
C ARG A 288 24.99 50.44 -20.17
N MET A 289 23.91 51.21 -20.13
CA MET A 289 22.72 51.23 -20.99
C MET A 289 23.00 51.47 -22.48
N ASN A 290 22.15 50.93 -23.37
CA ASN A 290 21.35 51.72 -24.33
C ASN A 290 20.38 50.88 -25.18
N SER A 291 19.10 51.31 -25.13
CA SER A 291 18.10 51.47 -26.21
C SER A 291 17.91 50.42 -27.33
N ASN A 292 16.65 49.94 -27.40
CA ASN A 292 15.81 49.58 -28.57
C ASN A 292 16.06 50.37 -29.88
N PRO A 293 15.40 50.07 -31.03
CA PRO A 293 14.59 48.89 -31.42
C PRO A 293 14.93 48.33 -32.83
N GLU A 294 14.40 47.14 -33.14
CA GLU A 294 13.58 46.83 -34.33
C GLU A 294 12.82 45.52 -34.11
#